data_AF-R7T9B2-F1
#
_entry.id   AF-R7T9B2-F1
#
_cell.length_a   1.000
_cell.length_b   1.000
_cell.length_c   1.000
_cell.angle_alpha   90.00
_cell.angle_beta   90.00
_cell.angle_gamma   90.00
#
_symmetry.space_group_name_H-M   'P 1'
#
loop_
_entity.id
_entity.type
_entity.pdbx_description
1 polymer ?
#
loop_
_entity_poly.entity_id
_entity_poly.type
_entity_poly.pdbx_seq_one_letter_code
_entity_poly.pdbx_strand_id
1 'polypeptide(L)'
;MVFSLPLGSSAVLLSSPYQSELARLRMERLRIEEEHLLELKRQEELERIRGPSPKWYELRSPHFHYEAHKNTSLLKSKDNWQMLMDYRTEMERASKEYRKNCSS
;
A
#
# COMPACT_ATOMS: atom_id res chain seq x y z
N MET A 1 13.53 -14.14 -53.01
CA MET A 1 13.99 -12.74 -52.89
C MET A 1 13.64 -12.27 -51.49
N VAL A 2 14.65 -12.00 -50.66
CA VAL A 2 14.49 -11.57 -49.27
C VAL A 2 14.46 -10.04 -49.27
N PHE A 3 13.34 -9.43 -48.87
CA PHE A 3 13.28 -7.98 -48.69
C PHE A 3 13.95 -7.62 -47.37
N SER A 4 15.23 -7.30 -47.43
CA SER A 4 15.92 -6.60 -46.35
C SER A 4 15.43 -5.15 -46.33
N LEU A 5 14.53 -4.81 -45.41
CA LEU A 5 14.23 -3.43 -45.07
C LEU A 5 15.38 -2.87 -44.23
N PRO A 6 15.85 -1.64 -44.48
CA PRO A 6 16.97 -1.06 -43.74
C PRO A 6 16.52 -0.74 -42.31
N LEU A 7 17.07 -1.48 -41.34
CA LEU A 7 17.16 -1.06 -39.95
C LEU A 7 18.11 0.13 -39.87
N GLY A 8 17.58 1.36 -39.95
CA GLY A 8 18.38 2.55 -39.73
C GLY A 8 17.80 3.84 -40.29
N SER A 9 16.77 4.38 -39.64
CA SER A 9 16.62 5.83 -39.55
C SER A 9 15.60 6.25 -38.50
N SER A 10 16.08 7.07 -37.55
CA SER A 10 15.27 7.97 -36.72
C SER A 10 14.49 7.40 -35.53
N ALA A 11 15.09 6.50 -34.75
CA ALA A 11 14.68 6.31 -33.34
C ALA A 11 15.15 7.47 -32.43
N VAL A 12 15.71 8.53 -33.00
CA VAL A 12 15.61 9.88 -32.41
C VAL A 12 14.17 10.32 -32.67
N LEU A 13 13.23 9.72 -31.94
CA LEU A 13 11.93 10.31 -31.72
C LEU A 13 12.22 11.69 -31.12
N LEU A 14 12.13 12.71 -31.96
CA LEU A 14 11.94 14.09 -31.54
C LEU A 14 10.65 14.10 -30.72
N SER A 15 10.73 13.67 -29.46
CA SER A 15 9.65 13.92 -28.52
C SER A 15 9.54 15.43 -28.51
N SER A 16 8.44 15.95 -29.05
CA SER A 16 8.12 17.36 -28.88
C SER A 16 8.32 17.70 -27.41
N PRO A 17 8.90 18.85 -27.03
CA PRO A 17 9.12 19.19 -25.61
C PRO A 17 7.84 19.05 -24.77
N TYR A 18 6.67 19.17 -25.41
CA TYR A 18 5.37 18.89 -24.81
C TYR A 18 5.11 17.41 -24.51
N GLN A 19 5.59 16.48 -25.33
CA GLN A 19 5.49 15.04 -25.09
C GLN A 19 6.39 14.58 -23.94
N SER A 20 7.61 15.14 -23.82
CA SER A 20 8.48 14.85 -22.68
C SER A 20 7.90 15.41 -21.38
N GLU A 21 7.38 16.65 -21.40
CA GLU A 21 6.69 17.21 -20.23
C GLU A 21 5.43 16.42 -19.87
N LEU A 22 4.63 15.97 -20.86
CA LEU A 22 3.46 15.15 -20.60
C LEU A 22 3.84 13.79 -19.99
N ALA A 23 4.91 13.16 -20.47
CA ALA A 23 5.42 11.92 -19.89
C ALA A 23 5.89 12.15 -18.44
N ARG A 24 6.62 13.24 -18.18
CA ARG A 24 7.07 13.63 -16.84
C ARG A 24 5.88 13.82 -15.89
N LEU A 25 4.87 14.58 -16.29
CA LEU A 25 3.65 14.82 -15.49
C LEU A 25 2.85 13.54 -15.24
N ARG A 26 2.77 12.63 -16.21
CA ARG A 26 2.13 11.32 -16.02
C ARG A 26 2.86 10.48 -14.98
N MET A 27 4.19 10.44 -15.05
CA MET A 27 5.01 9.73 -14.06
C MET A 27 4.84 10.34 -12.67
N GLU A 28 4.83 11.66 -12.56
CA GLU A 28 4.63 12.37 -11.29
C GLU A 28 3.25 12.08 -10.69
N ARG A 29 2.20 12.10 -11.51
CA ARG A 29 0.87 11.67 -11.08
C ARG A 29 0.87 10.23 -10.57
N LEU A 30 1.46 9.30 -11.33
CA LEU A 30 1.51 7.88 -10.96
C LEU A 30 2.22 7.67 -9.63
N ARG A 31 3.32 8.40 -9.40
CA ARG A 31 4.05 8.37 -8.12
C ARG A 31 3.16 8.82 -6.95
N ILE A 32 2.44 9.92 -7.11
CA ILE A 32 1.51 10.42 -6.07
C ILE A 32 0.40 9.39 -5.80
N GLU A 33 -0.13 8.78 -6.87
CA GLU A 33 -1.19 7.77 -6.77
C GLU A 33 -0.68 6.50 -6.07
N GLU A 34 0.54 6.06 -6.37
CA GLU A 34 1.22 4.97 -5.66
C GLU A 34 1.43 5.30 -4.18
N GLU A 35 1.98 6.47 -3.85
CA GLU A 35 2.20 6.91 -2.47
C GLU A 35 0.89 6.92 -1.67
N HIS A 36 -0.21 7.39 -2.28
CA HIS A 36 -1.53 7.38 -1.66
C HIS A 36 -2.06 5.96 -1.43
N LEU A 37 -1.93 5.06 -2.41
CA LEU A 37 -2.34 3.66 -2.27
C LEU A 37 -1.56 2.93 -1.18
N LEU A 38 -0.24 3.19 -1.07
CA LEU A 38 0.60 2.63 -0.03
C LEU A 38 0.17 3.09 1.36
N GLU A 39 -0.18 4.37 1.54
CA GLU A 39 -0.66 4.88 2.82
C GLU A 39 -2.03 4.30 3.19
N LEU A 40 -2.95 4.15 2.23
CA LEU A 40 -4.24 3.46 2.47
C LEU A 40 -4.02 2.02 2.91
N LYS A 41 -3.13 1.29 2.25
CA LYS A 41 -2.80 -0.10 2.61
C LYS A 41 -2.18 -0.21 3.99
N ARG A 42 -1.33 0.75 4.35
CA ARG A 42 -0.77 0.85 5.69
C ARG A 42 -1.85 1.06 6.74
N GLN A 43 -2.81 1.96 6.51
CA GLN A 43 -3.91 2.21 7.43
C GLN A 43 -4.83 0.99 7.57
N GLU A 44 -5.12 0.31 6.47
CA GLU A 44 -5.90 -0.93 6.44
C GLU A 44 -5.24 -2.02 7.28
N GLU A 45 -3.94 -2.25 7.11
CA GLU A 45 -3.20 -3.23 7.89
C GLU A 45 -3.13 -2.86 9.38
N LEU A 46 -2.90 -1.58 9.70
CA LEU A 46 -2.91 -1.09 11.08
C LEU A 46 -4.26 -1.35 11.74
N GLU A 47 -5.37 -1.09 11.05
CA GLU A 47 -6.70 -1.36 11.59
C GLU A 47 -6.97 -2.86 11.69
N ARG A 48 -6.48 -3.69 10.76
CA ARG A 48 -6.63 -5.15 10.80
C ARG A 48 -5.94 -5.78 12.01
N ILE A 49 -4.73 -5.34 12.33
CA ILE A 49 -3.95 -5.85 13.48
C ILE A 49 -4.30 -5.17 14.80
N ARG A 50 -5.04 -4.05 14.75
CA ARG A 50 -5.50 -3.35 15.96
C ARG A 50 -6.44 -4.23 16.76
N GLY A 51 -6.26 -4.23 18.08
CA GLY A 51 -7.24 -4.79 19.00
C GLY A 51 -8.57 -4.01 18.98
N PRO A 52 -9.60 -4.54 19.66
CA PRO A 52 -10.86 -3.82 19.86
C PRO A 52 -10.63 -2.50 20.60
N SER A 53 -11.43 -1.49 20.31
CA SER A 53 -11.35 -0.20 21.00
C SER A 53 -11.66 -0.36 22.50
N PRO A 54 -10.99 0.36 23.40
CA PRO A 54 -11.35 0.36 24.82
C PRO A 54 -12.82 0.74 25.00
N LYS A 55 -13.55 -0.02 25.83
CA LYS A 55 -14.98 0.21 26.12
C LYS A 55 -15.88 0.30 24.88
N TRP A 56 -15.53 -0.42 23.81
CA TRP A 56 -16.35 -0.45 22.58
C TRP A 56 -17.82 -0.86 22.85
N TYR A 57 -18.06 -1.65 23.90
CA TYR A 57 -19.39 -2.09 24.34
C TYR A 57 -20.27 -0.96 24.91
N GLU A 58 -19.71 0.20 25.22
CA GLU A 58 -20.46 1.39 25.67
C GLU A 58 -20.89 2.29 24.50
N LEU A 59 -20.36 2.05 23.30
CA LEU A 59 -20.68 2.84 22.11
C LEU A 59 -22.16 2.66 21.73
N ARG A 60 -22.85 3.78 21.48
CA ARG A 60 -24.24 3.80 20.99
C ARG A 60 -24.34 4.14 19.50
N SER A 61 -23.22 4.38 18.85
CA SER A 61 -23.14 4.66 17.41
C SER A 61 -23.04 3.36 16.61
N PRO A 62 -23.20 3.40 15.27
CA PRO A 62 -23.00 2.23 14.41
C PRO A 62 -21.62 1.56 14.54
N HIS A 63 -20.62 2.27 15.07
CA HIS A 63 -19.31 1.71 15.40
C HIS A 63 -19.38 0.54 16.39
N PHE A 64 -20.41 0.48 17.24
CA PHE A 64 -20.65 -0.65 18.13
C PHE A 64 -20.66 -1.98 17.36
N HIS A 65 -21.40 -2.06 16.24
CA HIS A 65 -21.54 -3.29 15.47
C HIS A 65 -20.22 -3.70 14.82
N TYR A 66 -19.44 -2.72 14.35
CA TYR A 66 -18.13 -2.96 13.78
C TYR A 66 -17.17 -3.58 14.82
N GLU A 67 -17.05 -2.96 15.99
CA GLU A 67 -16.19 -3.44 17.07
C GLU A 67 -16.68 -4.79 17.63
N ALA A 68 -17.99 -4.99 17.74
CA ALA A 68 -18.58 -6.26 18.17
C ALA A 68 -18.22 -7.41 17.23
N HIS A 69 -18.34 -7.18 15.91
CA HIS A 69 -17.99 -8.17 14.89
C HIS A 69 -16.48 -8.46 14.89
N LYS A 70 -15.65 -7.42 14.99
CA LYS A 70 -14.19 -7.56 15.10
C LYS A 70 -13.80 -8.38 16.33
N ASN A 71 -14.35 -8.04 17.51
CA ASN A 71 -14.08 -8.76 18.74
C ASN A 71 -14.51 -10.24 18.66
N THR A 72 -15.68 -10.51 18.08
CA THR A 72 -16.14 -11.88 17.85
C THR A 72 -15.20 -12.66 16.95
N SER A 73 -14.71 -12.04 15.87
CA SER A 73 -13.75 -12.64 14.95
C SER A 73 -12.42 -12.94 15.64
N LEU A 74 -11.92 -12.00 16.46
CA LEU A 74 -10.69 -12.17 17.23
C LEU A 74 -10.77 -13.29 18.28
N LEU A 75 -11.92 -13.44 18.93
CA LEU A 75 -12.16 -14.53 19.87
C LEU A 75 -12.22 -15.89 19.17
N LYS A 76 -12.75 -15.95 17.94
CA LYS A 76 -12.74 -17.18 17.12
C LYS A 76 -11.34 -17.56 16.67
N SER A 77 -10.46 -16.59 16.45
CA SER A 77 -9.08 -16.82 16.01
C SER A 77 -8.08 -16.94 17.18
N LYS A 78 -8.54 -17.22 18.40
CA LYS A 78 -7.71 -17.25 19.63
C LYS A 78 -6.49 -18.16 19.50
N ASP A 79 -6.66 -19.30 18.84
CA ASP A 79 -5.58 -20.29 18.67
C ASP A 79 -4.47 -19.79 17.72
N ASN A 80 -4.77 -18.80 16.88
CA ASN A 80 -3.83 -18.21 15.92
C ASN A 80 -3.24 -16.88 16.41
N TRP A 81 -3.43 -16.51 17.68
CA TRP A 81 -2.96 -15.22 18.20
C TRP A 81 -1.44 -15.08 18.13
N GLN A 82 -0.69 -16.15 18.38
CA GLN A 82 0.76 -16.12 18.30
C GLN A 82 1.22 -15.75 16.88
N MET A 83 0.67 -16.42 15.86
CA MET A 83 0.95 -16.13 14.45
C MET A 83 0.61 -14.68 14.07
N LEU A 84 -0.50 -14.13 14.58
CA LEU A 84 -0.88 -12.73 14.35
C LEU A 84 0.10 -11.74 15.02
N MET A 85 0.59 -12.07 16.22
CA MET A 85 1.59 -11.26 16.91
C MET A 85 2.95 -11.31 16.20
N ASP A 86 3.36 -12.50 15.77
CA ASP A 86 4.62 -12.69 15.03
C ASP A 86 4.58 -11.88 13.72
N TYR A 87 3.49 -11.97 12.95
CA TYR A 87 3.27 -11.17 11.74
C TYR A 87 3.34 -9.66 12.02
N ARG A 88 2.72 -9.19 13.12
CA ARG A 88 2.82 -7.78 13.52
C ARG A 88 4.26 -7.37 13.79
N THR A 89 5.03 -8.18 14.51
CA THR A 89 6.43 -7.86 14.81
C THR A 89 7.29 -7.80 13.55
N GLU A 90 7.05 -8.69 12.58
CA GLU A 90 7.70 -8.68 11.28
C GLU A 90 7.38 -7.39 10.50
N MET A 91 6.11 -6.99 10.47
CA MET A 91 5.67 -5.74 9.82
C MET A 91 6.28 -4.50 10.48
N GLU A 92 6.32 -4.45 11.83
CA GLU A 92 6.96 -3.34 12.55
C GLU A 92 8.47 -3.26 12.28
N ARG A 93 9.13 -4.42 12.11
CA ARG A 93 10.55 -4.49 11.74
C ARG A 93 10.77 -3.99 10.31
N ALA A 94 10.04 -4.52 9.33
CA ALA A 94 10.13 -4.10 7.93
C ALA A 94 9.88 -2.58 7.79
N SER A 95 8.89 -2.04 8.53
CA SER A 95 8.61 -0.60 8.55
C SER A 95 9.76 0.24 9.13
N LYS A 96 10.46 -0.24 10.17
CA LYS A 96 11.64 0.44 10.72
C LYS A 96 12.81 0.41 9.73
N GLU A 97 13.05 -0.72 9.08
CA GLU A 97 14.10 -0.88 8.06
C GLU A 97 13.85 0.04 6.85
N TYR A 98 12.62 0.08 6.33
CA TYR A 98 12.24 1.00 5.24
C TYR A 98 12.53 2.47 5.59
N ARG A 99 12.09 2.94 6.77
CA ARG A 99 12.35 4.32 7.21
C ARG A 99 13.84 4.63 7.30
N LYS A 100 14.65 3.69 7.79
CA LYS A 100 16.11 3.85 7.87
C LYS A 100 16.72 4.02 6.47
N ASN A 101 16.27 3.21 5.51
CA ASN A 101 16.76 3.24 4.13
C ASN A 101 16.32 4.51 3.38
N CYS A 102 15.16 5.08 3.70
CA CYS A 102 14.71 6.36 3.11
C CYS A 102 15.36 7.59 3.77
N SER A 103 15.93 7.46 4.98
CA SER A 103 16.66 8.52 5.68
C SER A 103 18.17 8.52 5.44
N SER A 104 18.69 7.55 4.68
CA SER A 104 20.10 7.39 4.30
C SER A 104 20.31 7.86 2.87
#